data_AF-A0A936P225-F1
#
_entry.id   AF-A0A936P225-F1
#
_cell.length_a   1.000
_cell.length_b   1.000
_cell.length_c   1.000
_cell.angle_alpha   90.00
_cell.angle_beta   90.00
_cell.angle_gamma   90.00
#
_symmetry.space_group_name_H-M   'P 1'
#
loop_
_entity.id
_entity.type
_entity.pdbx_description
1 polymer ?
#
loop_
_entity_poly.entity_id
_entity_poly.type
_entity_poly.pdbx_seq_one_letter_code
_entity_poly.pdbx_strand_id
1 'polypeptide(L)'
;MQILILLHILATVVWVGGMFFAHQCLRPVVLAQLEPPQRLRLWNGVFGRFFPWVWLSVVLLIGTGQALVSIMGGMAAVAYPIHLMVAIGYLMTVIFAFIYFVPYARLSQAVAAQDWPAGGQALNRIRQLVMTNLILGLSNVALVFILPAFM
;
A
#
# COMPACT_ATOMS: atom_id res chain seq x y z
N MET A 1 -4.13 14.87 -19.92
CA MET A 1 -4.58 13.50 -19.60
C MET A 1 -3.42 12.51 -19.47
N GLN A 2 -2.53 12.37 -20.47
CA GLN A 2 -1.42 11.39 -20.44
C GLN A 2 -0.51 11.48 -19.22
N ILE A 3 -0.09 12.69 -18.81
CA ILE A 3 0.76 12.88 -17.62
C ILE A 3 0.07 12.38 -16.34
N LEU A 4 -1.24 12.64 -16.19
CA LEU A 4 -2.00 12.17 -15.02
C LEU A 4 -2.03 10.64 -14.97
N ILE A 5 -2.28 9.99 -16.11
CA ILE A 5 -2.26 8.53 -16.23
C ILE A 5 -0.88 7.97 -15.90
N LEU A 6 0.18 8.56 -16.45
CA LEU A 6 1.56 8.16 -16.17
C LEU A 6 1.87 8.21 -14.67
N LEU A 7 1.59 9.35 -14.03
CA LEU A 7 1.81 9.53 -12.59
C LEU A 7 0.96 8.55 -11.76
N HIS A 8 -0.29 8.33 -12.14
CA HIS A 8 -1.19 7.38 -11.48
C HIS A 8 -0.65 5.94 -11.53
N ILE A 9 -0.17 5.52 -12.71
CA ILE A 9 0.40 4.18 -12.91
C ILE A 9 1.72 4.06 -12.16
N LEU A 10 2.62 5.03 -12.23
CA LEU A 10 3.89 5.01 -11.50
C LEU A 10 3.66 4.91 -9.99
N ALA A 11 2.72 5.68 -9.45
CA ALA A 11 2.35 5.62 -8.04
C ALA A 11 1.80 4.25 -7.64
N THR A 12 0.98 3.63 -8.52
CA THR A 12 0.47 2.26 -8.36
C THR A 12 1.61 1.25 -8.34
N VAL A 13 2.54 1.34 -9.30
CA VAL A 13 3.70 0.44 -9.42
C VAL A 13 4.56 0.49 -8.17
N VAL A 14 4.90 1.68 -7.69
CA VAL A 14 5.74 1.86 -6.50
C VAL A 14 5.06 1.24 -5.27
N TRP A 15 3.77 1.51 -5.07
CA TRP A 15 3.09 1.07 -3.86
C TRP A 15 2.72 -0.43 -3.91
N VAL A 16 1.97 -0.85 -4.93
CA VAL A 16 1.52 -2.25 -5.07
C VAL A 16 2.70 -3.18 -5.31
N GLY A 17 3.63 -2.78 -6.18
CA GLY A 17 4.86 -3.55 -6.45
C GLY A 17 5.76 -3.64 -5.22
N GLY A 18 5.90 -2.57 -4.45
CA GLY A 18 6.66 -2.58 -3.19
C GLY A 18 6.04 -3.51 -2.14
N MET A 19 4.71 -3.53 -2.00
CA MET A 19 4.02 -4.49 -1.12
C MET A 19 4.21 -5.94 -1.57
N PHE A 20 4.12 -6.20 -2.89
CA PHE A 20 4.37 -7.52 -3.45
C PHE A 20 5.80 -7.99 -3.14
N PHE A 21 6.81 -7.16 -3.44
CA PHE A 21 8.20 -7.47 -3.15
C PHE A 21 8.43 -7.73 -1.66
N ALA A 22 7.89 -6.87 -0.79
CA ALA A 22 8.03 -7.01 0.65
C ALA A 22 7.48 -8.35 1.15
N HIS A 23 6.31 -8.75 0.65
CA HIS A 23 5.62 -9.96 1.13
C HIS A 23 6.18 -11.26 0.51
N GLN A 24 6.41 -11.27 -0.80
CA GLN A 24 6.75 -12.49 -1.55
C GLN A 24 8.25 -12.73 -1.68
N CYS A 25 9.06 -11.68 -1.62
CA CYS A 25 10.50 -11.80 -1.83
C CYS A 25 11.28 -11.52 -0.55
N LEU A 26 11.12 -10.33 0.03
CA LEU A 26 11.94 -9.90 1.16
C LEU A 26 11.64 -10.74 2.42
N ARG A 27 10.36 -10.91 2.76
CA ARG A 27 9.94 -11.63 3.97
C ARG A 27 10.48 -13.06 4.07
N PRO A 28 10.31 -13.96 3.07
CA PRO A 28 10.79 -15.33 3.21
C PRO A 28 12.31 -15.39 3.43
N VAL A 29 13.07 -14.53 2.73
CA VAL A 29 14.53 -14.43 2.89
C VAL A 29 14.89 -13.97 4.31
N VAL A 30 14.23 -12.92 4.82
CA VAL A 30 14.44 -12.41 6.18
C VAL A 30 14.11 -13.45 7.25
N LEU A 31 13.06 -14.26 7.05
CA LEU A 31 12.71 -15.34 7.96
C LEU A 31 13.71 -16.49 7.93
N ALA A 32 14.30 -16.80 6.77
CA ALA A 32 15.27 -17.87 6.62
C ALA A 32 16.66 -17.51 7.15
N GLN A 33 17.08 -16.25 7.01
CA GLN A 33 18.48 -15.86 7.21
C GLN A 33 18.77 -15.09 8.50
N LEU A 34 17.79 -14.41 9.09
CA LEU A 34 18.02 -13.53 10.24
C LEU A 34 17.40 -14.09 11.52
N GLU A 35 17.95 -13.74 12.68
CA GLU A 35 17.36 -14.02 13.99
C GLU A 35 16.23 -13.02 14.34
N PRO A 36 15.31 -13.34 15.27
CA PRO A 36 14.14 -12.50 15.54
C PRO A 36 14.44 -11.01 15.82
N PRO A 37 15.43 -10.63 16.67
CA PRO A 37 15.73 -9.21 16.90
C PRO A 37 16.26 -8.50 15.64
N GLN A 38 17.08 -9.18 14.85
CA GLN A 38 17.65 -8.65 13.61
C GLN A 38 16.55 -8.43 12.56
N ARG A 39 15.58 -9.36 12.44
CA ARG A 39 14.40 -9.21 11.58
C ARG A 39 13.62 -7.94 11.92
N LEU A 40 13.35 -7.70 13.21
CA LEU A 40 12.57 -6.54 13.66
C LEU A 40 13.28 -5.22 13.36
N ARG A 41 14.60 -5.14 13.60
CA ARG A 41 15.42 -3.97 13.27
C ARG A 41 15.43 -3.69 11.77
N LEU A 42 15.62 -4.74 10.96
CA LEU A 42 15.59 -4.62 9.50
C LEU A 42 14.23 -4.09 9.02
N TRP A 43 13.13 -4.70 9.45
CA TRP A 43 11.79 -4.29 9.06
C TRP A 43 11.48 -2.85 9.48
N ASN A 44 11.86 -2.44 10.69
CA ASN A 44 11.72 -1.06 11.13
C ASN A 44 12.47 -0.08 10.20
N GLY A 45 13.69 -0.42 9.79
CA GLY A 45 14.50 0.38 8.87
C GLY A 45 13.98 0.40 7.43
N VAL A 46 13.44 -0.72 6.94
CA VAL A 46 12.81 -0.84 5.62
C VAL A 46 11.54 0.00 5.57
N PHE A 47 10.64 -0.14 6.56
CA PHE A 47 9.41 0.64 6.63
C PHE A 47 9.68 2.14 6.77
N GLY A 48 10.69 2.54 7.55
CA GLY A 48 11.09 3.94 7.68
C GLY A 48 11.52 4.59 6.36
N ARG A 49 12.00 3.81 5.39
CA ARG A 49 12.34 4.27 4.04
C ARG A 49 11.20 4.13 3.05
N PHE A 50 10.44 3.05 3.13
CA PHE A 50 9.38 2.74 2.16
C PHE A 50 8.11 3.55 2.39
N PHE A 51 7.69 3.77 3.64
CA PHE A 51 6.43 4.47 3.93
C PHE A 51 6.36 5.92 3.45
N PRO A 52 7.44 6.72 3.45
CA PRO A 52 7.44 8.02 2.76
C PRO A 52 7.09 7.91 1.26
N TRP A 53 7.61 6.90 0.56
CA TRP A 53 7.23 6.64 -0.84
C TRP A 53 5.77 6.22 -0.96
N VAL A 54 5.25 5.44 -0.01
CA VAL A 54 3.83 5.07 0.00
C VAL A 54 2.94 6.29 0.22
N TRP A 55 3.29 7.20 1.13
CA TRP A 55 2.56 8.47 1.30
C TRP A 55 2.55 9.30 0.02
N LEU A 56 3.69 9.41 -0.67
CA LEU A 56 3.76 10.08 -1.97
C LEU A 56 2.85 9.39 -3.00
N SER A 57 2.87 8.06 -3.07
CA SER A 57 1.97 7.29 -3.93
C SER A 57 0.50 7.53 -3.61
N VAL A 58 0.10 7.54 -2.33
CA VAL A 58 -1.28 7.81 -1.89
C VAL A 58 -1.75 9.18 -2.39
N VAL A 59 -0.94 10.22 -2.16
CA VAL A 59 -1.27 11.60 -2.59
C VAL A 59 -1.40 11.68 -4.11
N LEU A 60 -0.45 11.08 -4.84
CA LEU A 60 -0.49 11.05 -6.30
C LEU A 60 -1.71 10.29 -6.82
N LEU A 61 -2.05 9.13 -6.26
CA LEU A 61 -3.19 8.33 -6.70
C LEU A 61 -4.52 9.03 -6.48
N ILE A 62 -4.73 9.63 -5.30
CA ILE A 62 -5.95 10.38 -5.01
C ILE A 62 -6.03 11.61 -5.91
N GLY A 63 -4.95 12.41 -5.99
CA GLY A 63 -4.94 13.64 -6.77
C GLY A 63 -5.17 13.38 -8.26
N THR A 64 -4.44 12.43 -8.84
CA THR A 64 -4.58 12.08 -10.26
C THR A 64 -5.88 11.35 -10.56
N GLY A 65 -6.35 10.46 -9.67
CA GLY A 65 -7.63 9.75 -9.85
C GLY A 65 -8.83 10.70 -9.87
N GLN A 66 -8.89 11.64 -8.92
CA GLN A 66 -9.95 12.64 -8.86
C GLN A 66 -9.90 13.60 -10.07
N ALA A 67 -8.69 13.99 -10.51
CA ALA A 67 -8.54 14.81 -11.72
C ALA A 67 -9.02 14.08 -12.98
N LEU A 68 -8.71 12.79 -13.12
CA LEU A 68 -9.17 11.98 -14.26
C LEU A 68 -10.69 11.84 -14.26
N VAL A 69 -11.30 11.50 -13.13
CA VAL A 69 -12.76 11.44 -12.98
C VAL A 69 -13.41 12.78 -13.34
N SER A 70 -12.84 13.90 -12.88
CA SER A 70 -13.36 15.24 -13.19
C SER A 70 -13.32 15.53 -14.69
N ILE A 71 -12.24 15.14 -15.39
CA ILE A 71 -12.10 15.31 -16.84
C ILE A 71 -13.11 14.43 -17.60
N MET A 72 -13.47 13.26 -17.05
CA MET A 72 -14.46 12.34 -17.61
C MET A 72 -15.92 12.75 -17.36
N GLY A 73 -16.17 13.97 -16.85
CA GLY A 73 -17.52 14.46 -16.57
C GLY A 73 -17.99 14.26 -15.12
N GLY A 74 -17.10 13.81 -14.22
CA GLY A 74 -17.37 13.64 -12.80
C GLY A 74 -17.92 12.27 -12.42
N MET A 75 -18.12 12.03 -11.12
CA MET A 75 -18.55 10.72 -10.60
C MET A 75 -19.91 10.27 -11.13
N ALA A 76 -20.79 11.17 -11.59
CA ALA A 76 -22.07 10.78 -12.19
C ALA A 76 -21.95 10.26 -13.63
N ALA A 77 -20.83 10.55 -14.31
CA ALA A 77 -20.62 10.24 -15.73
C ALA A 77 -19.71 9.01 -15.95
N VAL A 78 -18.98 8.57 -14.94
CA VAL A 78 -18.04 7.44 -15.05
C VAL A 78 -18.74 6.08 -14.88
N ALA A 79 -18.24 5.05 -15.55
CA ALA A 79 -18.78 3.70 -15.45
C ALA A 79 -18.62 3.10 -14.04
N TYR A 80 -19.51 2.17 -13.66
CA TYR A 80 -19.52 1.53 -12.34
C TYR A 80 -18.16 0.96 -11.87
N PRO A 81 -17.33 0.31 -12.71
CA PRO A 81 -16.02 -0.17 -12.27
C PRO A 81 -15.11 0.94 -11.71
N ILE A 82 -15.23 2.18 -12.19
CA ILE A 82 -14.43 3.32 -11.70
C ILE A 82 -14.86 3.69 -10.28
N HIS A 83 -16.15 3.63 -9.95
CA HIS A 83 -16.62 3.83 -8.57
C HIS A 83 -16.01 2.78 -7.62
N LEU A 84 -15.97 1.52 -8.06
CA LEU A 84 -15.35 0.45 -7.29
C LEU A 84 -13.84 0.69 -7.12
N MET A 85 -13.15 1.12 -8.18
CA MET A 85 -11.72 1.46 -8.10
C MET A 85 -11.44 2.58 -7.10
N VAL A 86 -12.26 3.63 -7.10
CA VAL A 86 -12.16 4.75 -6.15
C VAL A 86 -12.42 4.28 -4.72
N ALA A 87 -13.47 3.48 -4.50
CA ALA A 87 -13.81 2.95 -3.18
C ALA A 87 -12.68 2.07 -2.61
N ILE A 88 -12.12 1.19 -3.43
CA ILE A 88 -10.96 0.37 -3.06
C ILE A 88 -9.76 1.26 -2.73
N GLY A 89 -9.44 2.24 -3.57
CA GLY A 89 -8.31 3.17 -3.33
C GLY A 89 -8.41 3.92 -2.00
N TYR A 90 -9.60 4.40 -1.63
CA TYR A 90 -9.81 5.03 -0.33
C TYR A 90 -9.69 4.04 0.84
N LEU A 91 -10.25 2.83 0.71
CA LEU A 91 -10.11 1.79 1.74
C LEU A 91 -8.63 1.43 1.96
N MET A 92 -7.88 1.22 0.87
CA MET A 92 -6.44 0.97 0.91
C MET A 92 -5.67 2.09 1.62
N THR A 93 -6.07 3.34 1.39
CA THR A 93 -5.49 4.52 2.03
C THR A 93 -5.74 4.52 3.54
N VAL A 94 -6.97 4.23 3.97
CA VAL A 94 -7.32 4.14 5.39
C VAL A 94 -6.54 3.02 6.08
N ILE A 95 -6.44 1.86 5.45
CA ILE A 95 -5.64 0.73 5.95
C ILE A 95 -4.18 1.16 6.12
N PHE A 96 -3.59 1.83 5.13
CA PHE A 96 -2.21 2.29 5.21
C PHE A 96 -2.00 3.35 6.29
N ALA A 97 -2.90 4.34 6.40
CA ALA A 97 -2.83 5.34 7.46
C ALA A 97 -2.85 4.66 8.83
N PHE A 98 -3.74 3.68 9.03
CA PHE A 98 -3.75 2.88 10.26
C PHE A 98 -2.44 2.12 10.48
N ILE A 99 -1.88 1.45 9.45
CA ILE A 99 -0.58 0.77 9.52
C ILE A 99 0.53 1.73 9.99
N TYR A 100 0.57 2.93 9.41
CA TYR A 100 1.62 3.91 9.68
C TYR A 100 1.53 4.47 11.11
N PHE A 101 0.35 4.94 11.52
CA PHE A 101 0.21 5.62 12.81
C PHE A 101 0.14 4.69 14.01
N VAL A 102 -0.30 3.42 13.83
CA VAL A 102 -0.54 2.52 14.97
C VAL A 102 0.51 1.41 15.08
N PRO A 103 0.52 0.34 14.27
CA PRO A 103 1.45 -0.75 14.45
C PRO A 103 2.89 -0.40 14.05
N TYR A 104 3.14 0.49 13.09
CA TYR A 104 4.50 0.93 12.78
C TYR A 104 5.12 1.77 13.90
N ALA A 105 4.35 2.71 14.47
CA ALA A 105 4.77 3.45 15.66
C ALA A 105 5.11 2.49 16.82
N ARG A 106 4.26 1.49 17.08
CA ARG A 106 4.51 0.45 18.10
C ARG A 106 5.74 -0.40 17.79
N LEU A 107 5.95 -0.80 16.54
CA LEU A 107 7.15 -1.53 16.13
C LEU A 107 8.41 -0.71 16.39
N SER A 108 8.40 0.57 16.01
CA SER A 108 9.55 1.46 16.17
C SER A 108 9.91 1.66 17.66
N GLN A 109 8.90 1.91 18.50
CA GLN A 109 9.06 2.02 19.95
C GLN A 109 9.58 0.72 20.57
N ALA A 110 9.01 -0.43 20.21
CA ALA A 110 9.43 -1.72 20.72
C ALA A 110 10.89 -2.07 20.32
N VAL A 111 11.28 -1.75 19.09
CA VAL A 111 12.67 -1.94 18.63
C VAL A 111 13.64 -1.04 19.39
N ALA A 112 13.26 0.22 19.66
CA ALA A 112 14.08 1.15 20.45
C ALA A 112 14.23 0.70 21.91
N ALA A 113 13.15 0.19 22.51
CA ALA A 113 13.15 -0.36 23.87
C ALA A 113 13.69 -1.79 23.98
N GLN A 114 14.05 -2.42 22.85
CA GLN A 114 14.46 -3.83 22.78
C GLN A 114 13.39 -4.81 23.30
N ASP A 115 12.12 -4.43 23.26
CA ASP A 115 10.97 -5.29 23.56
C ASP A 115 10.61 -6.14 22.34
N TRP A 116 11.32 -7.26 22.18
CA TRP A 116 11.14 -8.15 21.03
C TRP A 116 9.75 -8.81 20.96
N PRO A 117 9.12 -9.24 22.08
CA PRO A 117 7.75 -9.74 22.06
C PRO A 117 6.75 -8.72 21.51
N ALA A 118 6.76 -7.47 21.98
CA ALA A 118 5.87 -6.43 21.48
C ALA A 118 6.15 -6.09 20.02
N GLY A 119 7.43 -6.01 19.63
CA GLY A 119 7.85 -5.78 18.24
C GLY A 119 7.35 -6.88 17.29
N GLY A 120 7.41 -8.14 17.71
CA GLY A 120 6.89 -9.28 16.94
C GLY A 120 5.38 -9.18 16.70
N GLN A 121 4.60 -8.81 17.72
CA GLN A 121 3.15 -8.62 17.61
C GLN A 121 2.82 -7.47 16.65
N ALA A 122 3.51 -6.34 16.78
CA ALA A 122 3.34 -5.19 15.90
C ALA A 122 3.65 -5.54 14.43
N LEU A 123 4.79 -6.20 14.17
CA LEU A 123 5.17 -6.64 12.82
C LEU A 123 4.15 -7.62 12.23
N ASN A 124 3.63 -8.56 13.04
CA ASN A 124 2.59 -9.48 12.59
C ASN A 124 1.32 -8.75 12.14
N ARG A 125 0.92 -7.69 12.87
CA ARG A 125 -0.23 -6.86 12.51
C ARG A 125 0.02 -6.09 11.21
N ILE A 126 1.21 -5.49 11.04
CA ILE A 126 1.59 -4.83 9.79
C ILE A 126 1.47 -5.82 8.63
N ARG A 127 2.03 -7.03 8.77
CA ARG A 127 2.00 -8.07 7.74
C ARG A 127 0.60 -8.40 7.27
N GLN A 128 -0.33 -8.65 8.20
CA GLN A 128 -1.72 -8.98 7.85
C GLN A 128 -2.37 -7.85 7.06
N LEU A 129 -2.22 -6.61 7.53
CA LEU A 129 -2.83 -5.45 6.88
C LEU A 129 -2.18 -5.15 5.53
N VAL A 130 -0.86 -5.29 5.39
CA VAL A 130 -0.16 -5.15 4.10
C VAL A 130 -0.62 -6.22 3.13
N MET A 131 -0.83 -7.47 3.57
CA MET A 131 -1.36 -8.53 2.70
C MET A 131 -2.78 -8.22 2.23
N THR A 132 -3.66 -7.77 3.13
CA THR A 132 -5.02 -7.31 2.76
C THR A 132 -4.94 -6.17 1.75
N ASN A 133 -4.06 -5.19 1.98
CA ASN A 133 -3.88 -4.04 1.11
C ASN A 133 -3.32 -4.45 -0.27
N LEU A 134 -2.41 -5.43 -0.31
CA LEU A 134 -1.88 -5.99 -1.55
C LEU A 134 -2.97 -6.69 -2.37
N ILE A 135 -3.82 -7.50 -1.73
CA ILE A 135 -4.95 -8.17 -2.42
C ILE A 135 -5.87 -7.11 -3.03
N LEU A 136 -6.26 -6.09 -2.25
CA LEU A 136 -7.08 -4.98 -2.73
C LEU A 136 -6.43 -4.26 -3.92
N GLY A 137 -5.13 -3.97 -3.84
CA GLY A 137 -4.37 -3.33 -4.92
C GLY A 137 -4.32 -4.16 -6.19
N LEU A 138 -4.08 -5.46 -6.09
CA LEU A 138 -4.08 -6.37 -7.24
C LEU A 138 -5.48 -6.52 -7.83
N SER A 139 -6.53 -6.60 -7.01
CA SER A 139 -7.91 -6.57 -7.47
C SER A 139 -8.22 -5.27 -8.22
N ASN A 140 -7.73 -4.14 -7.71
CA ASN A 140 -7.92 -2.84 -8.36
C ASN A 140 -7.25 -2.77 -9.74
N VAL A 141 -6.05 -3.33 -9.88
CA VAL A 141 -5.36 -3.46 -11.18
C VAL A 141 -6.15 -4.39 -12.11
N ALA A 142 -6.68 -5.50 -11.61
CA ALA A 142 -7.49 -6.41 -12.41
C ALA A 142 -8.78 -5.76 -12.96
N LEU A 143 -9.42 -4.88 -12.18
CA LEU A 143 -10.62 -4.15 -12.62
C LEU A 143 -10.41 -3.33 -13.89
N VAL A 144 -9.19 -2.82 -14.12
CA VAL A 144 -8.86 -2.05 -15.34
C VAL A 144 -9.08 -2.87 -16.60
N PHE A 145 -8.85 -4.18 -16.56
CA PHE A 145 -9.04 -5.06 -17.73
C PHE A 145 -10.50 -5.44 -17.96
N ILE A 146 -11.37 -5.20 -16.98
CA ILE A 146 -12.81 -5.40 -17.11
C ILE A 146 -13.49 -4.12 -17.61
N LEU A 147 -12.86 -2.95 -17.39
CA LEU A 147 -13.36 -1.64 -17.80
C LEU A 147 -13.79 -1.55 -19.29
N PRO A 148 -13.05 -2.10 -20.28
CA PRO A 148 -13.44 -2.02 -21.69
C PRO A 148 -14.75 -2.75 -22.03
N ALA A 149 -15.21 -3.68 -21.19
CA ALA A 149 -16.50 -4.35 -21.39
C ALA A 149 -17.71 -3.49 -20.99
N PHE A 150 -17.47 -2.32 -20.39
CA PHE A 150 -18.50 -1.42 -19.85
C PHE A 150 -18.43 0.01 -20.43
N MET A 151 -17.53 0.27 -21.38
CA MET A 151 -17.42 1.51 -22.15
C MET A 151 -18.03 1.28 -23.54
#